data_AF-A0A5K7YPW1-F1
#
_entry.id   AF-A0A5K7YPW1-F1
#
_cell.length_a   1.000
_cell.length_b   1.000
_cell.length_c   1.000
_cell.angle_alpha   90.00
_cell.angle_beta   90.00
_cell.angle_gamma   90.00
#
_symmetry.space_group_name_H-M   'P 1'
#
loop_
_entity.id
_entity.type
_entity.pdbx_description
1 polymer ?
#
loop_
_entity_poly.entity_id
_entity_poly.type
_entity_poly.pdbx_seq_one_letter_code
_entity_poly.pdbx_strand_id
1 'polypeptide(L)' 'MEITTTLIGAGVVGLAVAAQLSPIRKGIMLLERNPGRGQETASRNSEMIHAGIESPGPTASPAIGRHVAALMAGRE' A
#
# COMPACT_ATOMS: atom_id res chain seq x y z
N MET A 1 21.76 9.77 1.41
CA MET A 1 20.97 8.52 1.31
C MET A 1 20.37 8.49 -0.08
N GLU A 2 20.61 7.43 -0.85
CA GLU A 2 20.03 7.29 -2.19
C GLU A 2 18.59 6.76 -2.09
N ILE A 3 17.67 7.40 -2.80
CA ILE A 3 16.26 6.96 -2.87
C ILE A 3 16.06 6.24 -4.20
N THR A 4 15.75 4.95 -4.15
CA THR A 4 15.54 4.11 -5.33
C THR A 4 14.06 3.85 -5.60
N THR A 5 13.19 4.17 -4.65
CA THR A 5 11.74 3.94 -4.76
C THR A 5 10.99 4.97 -3.93
N THR A 6 10.14 5.75 -4.61
CA THR A 6 9.28 6.74 -3.97
C THR A 6 7.83 6.26 -4.05
N LEU A 7 7.19 6.14 -2.88
CA LEU A 7 5.77 5.84 -2.72
C LEU A 7 5.04 7.14 -2.41
N ILE A 8 4.03 7.49 -3.20
CA ILE A 8 3.26 8.73 -3.03
C ILE A 8 1.88 8.37 -2.48
N GLY A 9 1.57 8.90 -1.31
CA GLY A 9 0.34 8.66 -0.54
C GLY A 9 0.53 7.64 0.58
N ALA A 10 0.43 8.08 1.84
CA ALA A 10 0.39 7.23 3.03
C ALA A 10 -1.05 6.83 3.39
N GLY A 11 -1.85 6.49 2.39
CA GLY A 11 -3.07 5.71 2.56
C GLY A 11 -2.78 4.23 2.85
N VAL A 12 -3.83 3.44 3.08
CA VAL A 12 -3.69 2.02 3.42
C VAL A 12 -2.94 1.20 2.33
N VAL A 13 -3.13 1.53 1.04
CA VAL A 13 -2.42 0.87 -0.07
C VAL A 13 -0.93 1.19 -0.04
N GLY A 14 -0.56 2.48 0.01
CA GLY A 14 0.83 2.91 0.02
C GLY A 14 1.61 2.41 1.24
N LEU A 15 0.96 2.38 2.40
CA LEU A 15 1.52 1.77 3.61
C LEU A 15 1.70 0.25 3.47
N ALA A 16 0.74 -0.47 2.87
CA ALA A 16 0.87 -1.89 2.63
C ALA A 16 2.03 -2.21 1.69
N VAL A 17 2.23 -1.41 0.63
CA VAL A 17 3.39 -1.54 -0.27
C VAL A 17 4.69 -1.28 0.50
N ALA A 18 4.78 -0.17 1.25
CA ALA A 18 5.95 0.18 2.03
C ALA A 18 6.33 -0.90 3.06
N ALA A 19 5.33 -1.45 3.76
CA ALA A 19 5.51 -2.51 4.75
C ALA A 19 6.11 -3.78 4.14
N GLN A 20 5.75 -4.12 2.91
CA GLN A 20 6.28 -5.32 2.24
C GLN A 20 7.62 -5.11 1.56
N LEU A 21 7.88 -3.92 1.03
CA LEU A 21 9.13 -3.65 0.33
C LEU A 21 10.27 -3.30 1.30
N SER A 22 9.99 -2.64 2.42
CA SER A 22 11.01 -2.17 3.37
C SER A 22 11.95 -3.26 3.95
N PRO A 23 11.53 -4.53 4.15
CA PRO A 23 12.44 -5.58 4.60
C PRO A 23 13.41 -6.06 3.50
N ILE A 24 13.03 -5.94 2.23
CA ILE A 24 13.75 -6.53 1.09
C ILE A 24 14.41 -5.49 0.17
N ARG A 25 14.12 -4.19 0.37
CA ARG A 25 14.61 -3.11 -0.49
C ARG A 25 15.00 -1.89 0.34
N LYS A 26 16.16 -1.31 0.05
CA LYS A 26 16.67 -0.09 0.67
C LYS A 26 16.30 1.15 -0.15
N GLY A 27 16.34 2.33 0.47
CA GLY A 27 16.09 3.60 -0.22
C GLY A 27 14.62 3.81 -0.60
N ILE A 28 13.69 3.33 0.23
CA ILE A 28 12.26 3.59 0.08
C ILE A 28 11.91 4.90 0.79
N MET A 29 11.27 5.81 0.07
CA MET A 29 10.69 7.03 0.64
C MET A 29 9.17 7.01 0.47
N LEU A 30 8.44 7.21 1.57
CA LEU A 30 6.98 7.36 1.55
C LEU A 30 6.63 8.82 1.81
N LEU A 31 5.85 9.43 0.91
CA LEU A 31 5.43 10.81 1.00
C LEU A 31 3.92 10.89 1.22
N GLU A 32 3.48 11.81 2.07
CA GLU A 32 2.07 12.09 2.35
C GLU A 32 1.87 13.61 2.42
N ARG A 33 0.81 14.10 1.76
CA ARG A 33 0.48 15.53 1.73
C ARG A 33 -0.14 16.00 3.04
N ASN A 34 -0.87 15.12 3.72
CA ASN A 34 -1.57 15.44 4.96
C ASN A 34 -0.63 15.33 6.17
N PRO A 35 -0.91 16.01 7.30
CA PRO A 35 -0.07 15.97 8.51
C PRO A 35 0.14 14.58 9.14
N GLY A 36 -0.59 13.58 8.66
CA GLY A 36 -0.66 12.23 9.20
C GLY A 36 -1.23 11.28 8.17
N ARG A 37 -0.95 9.99 8.33
CA ARG A 37 -1.35 8.93 7.41
C ARG A 37 -2.87 8.73 7.34
N GLY A 38 -3.34 8.30 6.18
CA GLY A 38 -4.69 7.78 6.01
C GLY A 38 -5.85 8.77 6.19
N GLN A 39 -5.61 10.08 6.09
CA GLN A 39 -6.64 11.11 6.36
C GLN A 39 -7.70 11.30 5.25
N GLU A 40 -7.59 10.57 4.13
CA GLU A 40 -8.56 10.61 3.03
C GLU A 40 -9.40 9.32 3.01
N THR A 41 -9.55 8.64 1.87
CA THR A 41 -10.39 7.44 1.72
C THR A 41 -10.11 6.34 2.75
N ALA A 42 -8.85 6.24 3.22
CA ALA A 42 -8.46 5.25 4.21
C ALA A 42 -9.12 5.44 5.59
N SER A 43 -9.56 6.65 5.95
CA SER A 43 -10.35 6.92 7.17
C SER A 43 -11.84 7.14 6.89
N ARG A 44 -12.26 7.07 5.62
CA ARG A 44 -13.62 7.36 5.14
C ARG A 44 -14.18 6.16 4.39
N ASN A 45 -14.18 5.02 5.06
CA ASN A 45 -14.77 3.77 4.57
C ASN A 45 -15.53 3.10 5.72
N SER A 46 -16.22 2.00 5.42
CA SER A 46 -17.03 1.25 6.41
C SER A 46 -16.20 0.43 7.41
N GLU A 47 -14.86 0.44 7.30
CA GLU A 47 -13.93 -0.33 8.12
C GLU A 47 -14.16 -1.86 8.07
N MET A 48 -14.98 -2.31 7.11
CA MET A 48 -15.35 -3.70 6.93
C MET A 48 -14.28 -4.45 6.13
N ILE A 49 -13.88 -5.61 6.64
CA ILE A 49 -13.01 -6.54 5.91
C ILE A 49 -13.91 -7.50 5.11
N HIS A 50 -13.96 -7.30 3.80
CA HIS A 50 -14.78 -8.14 2.92
C HIS A 50 -14.08 -9.45 2.58
N ALA A 51 -14.83 -10.57 2.61
CA ALA A 51 -14.34 -11.89 2.19
C ALA A 51 -14.21 -12.06 0.67
N GLY A 52 -14.49 -11.02 -0.13
CA GLY A 52 -14.41 -11.06 -1.59
C GLY A 52 -15.51 -11.86 -2.32
N ILE A 53 -16.58 -12.29 -1.62
CA ILE A 53 -17.66 -13.11 -2.22
C ILE A 53 -18.34 -12.40 -3.40
N GLU A 54 -18.58 -11.09 -3.27
CA GLU A 54 -19.32 -10.30 -4.26
C GLU A 54 -18.41 -9.56 -5.26
N SER A 55 -17.09 -9.81 -5.21
CA SER A 55 -16.12 -9.07 -6.04
C SER A 55 -14.91 -9.94 -6.37
N PRO A 56 -14.94 -10.66 -7.50
CA PRO A 56 -13.81 -11.49 -7.93
C PRO A 56 -12.58 -10.61 -8.25
N GLY A 57 -11.48 -10.82 -7.52
CA GLY A 57 -10.20 -10.11 -7.67
C GLY A 57 -9.68 -9.49 -6.36
N PRO A 58 -8.43 -8.95 -6.32
CA PRO A 58 -7.89 -8.26 -5.14
C PRO A 58 -8.56 -6.88 -4.98
N THR A 59 -9.75 -6.85 -4.39
CA THR A 59 -10.54 -5.62 -4.24
C THR A 59 -10.29 -4.91 -2.91
N ALA A 60 -9.78 -5.62 -1.89
CA ALA A 60 -9.38 -5.00 -0.65
C ALA A 60 -8.11 -4.15 -0.85
N SER A 61 -8.14 -2.90 -0.40
CA SER A 61 -7.01 -1.96 -0.53
C SER A 61 -5.66 -2.53 -0.04
N PRO A 62 -5.57 -3.26 1.09
CA PRO A 62 -4.32 -3.92 1.48
C PRO A 62 -3.86 -5.02 0.50
N ALA A 63 -4.80 -5.77 -0.10
CA ALA A 63 -4.47 -6.82 -1.05
C ALA A 63 -3.88 -6.25 -2.35
N ILE A 64 -4.39 -5.10 -2.81
CA ILE A 64 -3.79 -4.34 -3.91
C ILE A 64 -2.33 -3.99 -3.59
N GLY A 65 -2.08 -3.47 -2.38
CA GLY A 65 -0.71 -3.15 -1.95
C GLY A 65 0.21 -4.37 -1.90
N ARG A 66 -0.30 -5.56 -1.56
CA ARG A 66 0.45 -6.83 -1.64
C ARG A 66 0.80 -7.24 -3.05
N HIS A 67 -0.18 -7.20 -3.94
CA HIS A 67 0.06 -7.54 -5.33
C HIS A 67 1.10 -6.60 -5.99
N VAL A 68 0.97 -5.29 -5.78
CA VAL A 68 1.96 -4.30 -6.28
C VAL A 68 3.35 -4.57 -5.71
N ALA A 69 3.48 -4.84 -4.41
CA ALA A 69 4.77 -5.14 -3.81
C ALA A 69 5.40 -6.44 -4.37
N ALA A 70 4.59 -7.47 -4.64
CA ALA A 70 5.05 -8.72 -5.25
C ALA A 70 5.59 -8.52 -6.67
N LEU A 71 4.87 -7.75 -7.48
CA LEU A 71 5.30 -7.31 -8.82
C LEU A 71 6.66 -6.57 -8.74
N MET A 72 6.77 -5.60 -7.84
CA MET A 72 8.01 -4.83 -7.65
C MET A 72 9.18 -5.65 -7.11
N ALA A 73 8.90 -6.77 -6.44
CA ALA A 73 9.90 -7.70 -5.95
C ALA A 73 10.30 -8.76 -6.99
N GLY A 74 9.68 -8.78 -8.18
CA GLY A 74 9.93 -9.78 -9.22
C GLY A 74 9.52 -11.20 -8.81
N ARG A 75 8.43 -11.35 -8.05
CA ARG A 75 7.98 -12.61 -7.45
C ARG A 75 6.73 -13.21 -8.11
N GLU A 76 6.54 -12.99 -9.41
CA GLU A 76 5.45 -13.60 -10.20
C GLU A 76 5.95 -14.70 -11.13
#